data_AF-A0A1C4YZK1-F1
#
_entry.id   AF-A0A1C4YZK1-F1
#
_cell.length_a   1.000
_cell.length_b   1.000
_cell.length_c   1.000
_cell.angle_alpha   90.00
_cell.angle_beta   90.00
_cell.angle_gamma   90.00
#
_symmetry.space_group_name_H-M   'P 1'
#
loop_
_entity.id
_entity.type
_entity.pdbx_description
1 polymer ?
#
loop_
_entity_poly.entity_id
_entity_poly.type
_entity_poly.pdbx_seq_one_letter_code
_entity_poly.pdbx_strand_id
1 'polypeptide(L)'
;MSTATRDRRDEEHGTPRDERTAVVTALRLGWSMADAYHHAQTADLTGDGHRQSPAPPKLSNLTELAGRHRLGMYLDGVDVALAQIAPLTTDGRTVPSTAAARGATGSGREPLLRALDDLNIDVLRWTMATNHRVGVAYRLGRSLADTVRRGDADQLAARFGGRHLQISRWLDELASVLPPYSAAVVRRSLAAWAAAVGRATVGDPGEAGPAELARELRNQGDLWQDVLTGGLHPRDLLDEENWAVIARNVVIRDRKLVAQAARGIFWPVLAPLLVVLLAVVGVSAAAAAGSPTTRAAVALVGLGAGLTAIWRSISTPTLTVAAEVNRPLLDSELVVQMTARIDRPLAAARRAGRAGRQRRPADHGSKYVAGDSRIDLP
;
A
#
# COMPACT_ATOMS: atom_id res chain seq x y z
N MET A 1 -32.03 26.16 -14.76
CA MET A 1 -32.72 25.49 -13.63
C MET A 1 -32.09 24.13 -13.26
N SER A 2 -30.78 23.94 -13.49
CA SER A 2 -30.10 22.63 -13.29
C SER A 2 -28.81 22.70 -12.45
N THR A 3 -28.34 23.90 -12.11
CA THR A 3 -27.17 24.15 -11.25
C THR A 3 -27.54 24.20 -9.76
N ALA A 4 -28.65 24.87 -9.42
CA ALA A 4 -29.11 25.00 -8.03
C ALA A 4 -29.54 23.66 -7.37
N THR A 5 -29.95 22.68 -8.17
CA THR A 5 -30.31 21.32 -7.70
C THR A 5 -29.12 20.38 -7.56
N ARG A 6 -27.95 20.75 -8.09
CA ARG A 6 -26.69 20.01 -7.96
C ARG A 6 -25.95 20.44 -6.71
N ASP A 7 -25.85 21.76 -6.51
CA ASP A 7 -25.27 22.38 -5.31
C ASP A 7 -25.92 21.85 -4.03
N ARG A 8 -27.25 21.79 -4.01
CA ARG A 8 -28.02 21.35 -2.83
C ARG A 8 -27.85 19.85 -2.51
N ARG A 9 -27.53 19.01 -3.50
CA ARG A 9 -27.26 17.57 -3.27
C ARG A 9 -25.83 17.30 -2.81
N ASP A 10 -24.89 18.09 -3.32
CA ASP A 10 -23.48 18.05 -2.91
C ASP A 10 -23.28 18.65 -1.50
N GLU A 11 -24.23 19.49 -1.03
CA GLU A 11 -24.31 19.96 0.37
C GLU A 11 -24.93 18.92 1.32
N GLU A 12 -25.96 18.17 0.89
CA GLU A 12 -26.60 17.12 1.70
C GLU A 12 -25.74 15.85 1.82
N HIS A 13 -24.89 15.57 0.82
CA HIS A 13 -23.92 14.48 0.81
C HIS A 13 -22.55 15.12 0.62
N GLY A 14 -21.87 15.46 1.73
CA GLY A 14 -20.61 16.23 1.72
C GLY A 14 -19.63 15.83 0.61
N THR A 15 -18.82 16.79 0.14
CA THR A 15 -18.06 16.63 -1.10
C THR A 15 -17.20 15.35 -1.08
N PRO A 16 -16.87 14.75 -2.24
CA PRO A 16 -16.03 13.54 -2.30
C PRO A 16 -14.67 13.71 -1.58
N ARG A 17 -14.20 14.95 -1.44
CA ARG A 17 -13.00 15.31 -0.68
C ARG A 17 -13.24 15.19 0.84
N ASP A 18 -14.40 15.62 1.31
CA ASP A 18 -14.81 15.53 2.71
C ASP A 18 -15.02 14.07 3.11
N GLU A 19 -15.65 13.27 2.25
CA GLU A 19 -15.82 11.83 2.46
C GLU A 19 -14.46 11.11 2.57
N ARG A 20 -13.53 11.37 1.64
CA ARG A 20 -12.17 10.82 1.71
C ARG A 20 -11.48 11.23 3.01
N THR A 21 -11.60 12.49 3.40
CA THR A 21 -10.98 13.01 4.63
C THR A 21 -11.55 12.29 5.85
N ALA A 22 -12.86 12.15 5.96
CA ALA A 22 -13.52 11.43 7.05
C ALA A 22 -13.09 9.96 7.11
N VAL A 23 -13.02 9.27 5.97
CA VAL A 23 -12.57 7.86 5.87
C VAL A 23 -11.12 7.70 6.32
N VAL A 24 -10.21 8.55 5.84
CA VAL A 24 -8.78 8.49 6.22
C VAL A 24 -8.60 8.80 7.71
N THR A 25 -9.31 9.81 8.22
CA THR A 25 -9.26 10.16 9.65
C THR A 25 -9.84 9.03 10.52
N ALA A 26 -10.93 8.39 10.11
CA ALA A 26 -11.49 7.25 10.82
C ALA A 26 -10.55 6.03 10.84
N LEU A 27 -9.82 5.79 9.75
CA LEU A 27 -8.78 4.76 9.71
C LEU A 27 -7.67 5.04 10.73
N ARG A 28 -7.22 6.30 10.83
CA ARG A 28 -6.23 6.72 11.85
C ARG A 28 -6.77 6.63 13.26
N LEU A 29 -8.05 6.97 13.47
CA LEU A 29 -8.75 6.81 14.74
C LEU A 29 -8.74 5.36 15.20
N GLY A 30 -9.10 4.41 14.31
CA GLY A 30 -9.08 2.99 14.63
C GLY A 30 -7.69 2.49 15.01
N TRP A 31 -6.66 2.96 14.32
CA TRP A 31 -5.27 2.65 14.64
C TRP A 31 -4.84 3.19 16.00
N SER A 32 -5.15 4.46 16.27
CA SER A 32 -4.81 5.14 17.53
C SER A 32 -5.52 4.49 18.72
N MET A 33 -6.77 4.04 18.53
CA MET A 33 -7.52 3.31 19.55
C MET A 33 -6.87 1.96 19.89
N ALA A 34 -6.39 1.22 18.88
CA ALA A 34 -5.62 0.00 19.10
C ALA A 34 -4.27 0.28 19.78
N ASP A 35 -3.60 1.40 19.45
CA ASP A 35 -2.36 1.82 20.11
C ASP A 35 -2.61 2.12 21.59
N ALA A 36 -3.67 2.86 21.91
CA ALA A 36 -4.06 3.18 23.28
C ALA A 36 -4.34 1.91 24.11
N TYR A 37 -5.16 1.00 23.59
CA TYR A 37 -5.50 -0.26 24.27
C TYR A 37 -4.28 -1.13 24.51
N HIS A 38 -3.45 -1.33 23.48
CA HIS A 38 -2.25 -2.16 23.61
C HIS A 38 -1.23 -1.55 24.57
N HIS A 39 -1.06 -0.23 24.52
CA HIS A 39 -0.16 0.47 25.43
C HIS A 39 -0.67 0.40 26.87
N ALA A 40 -1.98 0.53 27.11
CA ALA A 40 -2.57 0.32 28.45
C ALA A 40 -2.36 -1.11 28.98
N GLN A 41 -2.35 -2.11 28.08
CA GLN A 41 -2.13 -3.51 28.44
C GLN A 41 -0.68 -3.79 28.85
N THR A 42 0.29 -3.18 28.16
CA THR A 42 1.70 -3.58 28.22
C THR A 42 2.59 -2.61 28.99
N ALA A 43 2.26 -1.32 29.02
CA ALA A 43 3.09 -0.32 29.66
C ALA A 43 2.94 -0.37 31.18
N ASP A 44 4.00 0.07 31.86
CA ASP A 44 3.91 0.49 33.25
C ASP A 44 3.33 1.91 33.30
N LEU A 45 2.15 2.03 33.91
CA LEU A 45 1.42 3.28 34.10
C LEU A 45 1.50 3.79 35.55
N THR A 46 2.13 3.02 36.45
CA THR A 46 2.22 3.33 37.88
C THR A 46 3.35 4.31 38.21
N GLY A 47 4.23 4.60 37.25
CA GLY A 47 5.37 5.49 37.40
C GLY A 47 4.99 6.87 37.96
N ASP A 48 5.41 7.10 39.21
CA ASP A 48 5.17 8.27 40.07
C ASP A 48 5.05 9.59 39.30
N GLY A 49 3.81 10.06 39.13
CA GLY A 49 3.54 11.44 38.71
C GLY A 49 3.90 12.48 39.78
N HIS A 50 4.46 12.10 40.93
CA HIS A 50 4.58 12.94 42.12
C HIS A 50 5.99 13.04 42.71
N ARG A 51 6.98 12.27 42.25
CA ARG A 51 8.38 12.64 42.53
C ARG A 51 8.75 13.77 41.58
N GLN A 52 9.02 14.95 42.13
CA GLN A 52 9.67 16.04 41.41
C GLN A 52 10.97 15.49 40.81
N SER A 53 10.89 15.04 39.57
CA SER A 53 12.08 14.69 38.81
C SER A 53 12.80 15.99 38.50
N PRO A 54 14.13 16.04 38.64
CA PRO A 54 14.89 17.22 38.23
C PRO A 54 14.56 17.57 36.77
N ALA A 55 14.63 18.85 36.43
CA ALA A 55 14.38 19.32 35.08
C ALA A 55 15.24 18.50 34.09
N PRO A 56 14.64 17.93 33.03
CA PRO A 56 15.39 17.08 32.11
C PRO A 56 16.45 17.93 31.38
N PRO A 57 17.67 17.40 31.14
CA PRO A 57 18.76 18.14 30.52
C PRO A 57 18.54 18.43 29.03
N LYS A 58 17.50 17.84 28.42
CA LYS A 58 17.11 18.01 27.01
C LYS A 58 15.60 17.79 26.86
N LEU A 59 15.04 18.24 25.74
CA LEU A 59 13.67 17.87 25.36
C LEU A 59 13.58 16.36 25.16
N SER A 60 12.59 15.74 25.81
CA SER A 60 12.34 14.31 25.68
C SER A 60 11.81 14.00 24.28
N ASN A 61 12.39 12.97 23.65
CA ASN A 61 11.84 12.43 22.42
C ASN A 61 10.65 11.50 22.70
N LEU A 62 9.94 11.09 21.65
CA LEU A 62 8.80 10.17 21.76
C LEU A 62 9.17 8.86 22.47
N THR A 63 10.38 8.35 22.26
CA THR A 63 10.85 7.08 22.84
C THR A 63 11.12 7.16 24.35
N GLU A 64 11.49 8.35 24.85
CA GLU A 64 11.81 8.66 26.24
C GLU A 64 10.57 9.05 27.07
N LEU A 65 9.39 9.21 26.44
CA LEU A 65 8.15 9.55 27.15
C LEU A 65 7.70 8.42 28.09
N ALA A 66 7.40 8.80 29.33
CA ALA A 66 6.82 7.90 30.32
C ALA A 66 5.48 7.31 29.83
N GLY A 67 5.16 6.09 30.29
CA GLY A 67 4.00 5.32 29.87
C GLY A 67 2.69 6.13 29.92
N ARG A 68 2.45 6.86 31.00
CA ARG A 68 1.25 7.71 31.14
C ARG A 68 1.14 8.82 30.08
N HIS A 69 2.26 9.47 29.73
CA HIS A 69 2.26 10.55 28.74
C HIS A 69 2.06 9.99 27.34
N ARG A 70 2.65 8.82 27.04
CA ARG A 70 2.43 8.14 25.77
C ARG A 70 0.97 7.67 25.63
N LEU A 71 0.35 7.19 26.71
CA LEU A 71 -1.09 6.90 26.72
C LEU A 71 -1.92 8.17 26.47
N GLY A 72 -1.60 9.27 27.16
CA GLY A 72 -2.25 10.56 26.95
C GLY A 72 -2.20 11.02 25.49
N MET A 73 -1.04 10.89 24.84
CA MET A 73 -0.87 11.21 23.42
C MET A 73 -1.79 10.39 22.51
N TYR A 74 -1.96 9.08 22.77
CA TYR A 74 -2.88 8.26 21.98
C TYR A 74 -4.33 8.71 22.19
N LEU A 75 -4.73 9.03 23.43
CA LEU A 75 -6.06 9.55 23.73
C LEU A 75 -6.29 10.94 23.11
N ASP A 76 -5.28 11.81 23.09
CA ASP A 76 -5.34 13.10 22.41
C ASP A 76 -5.55 12.90 20.91
N GLY A 77 -4.86 11.92 20.31
CA GLY A 77 -5.06 11.54 18.91
C GLY A 77 -6.49 11.03 18.62
N VAL A 78 -7.09 10.29 19.56
CA VAL A 78 -8.49 9.85 19.47
C VAL A 78 -9.44 11.05 19.52
N ASP A 79 -9.28 11.96 20.48
CA ASP A 79 -10.15 13.15 20.59
C ASP A 79 -10.04 14.05 19.35
N VAL A 80 -8.83 14.29 18.86
CA VAL A 80 -8.60 15.10 17.63
C VAL A 80 -9.28 14.46 16.43
N ALA A 81 -9.14 13.14 16.25
CA ALA A 81 -9.76 12.46 15.11
C ALA A 81 -11.29 12.48 15.19
N LEU A 82 -11.87 12.29 16.39
CA LEU A 82 -13.31 12.40 16.60
C LEU A 82 -13.84 13.81 16.29
N ALA A 83 -13.13 14.85 16.75
CA ALA A 83 -13.46 16.24 16.47
C ALA A 83 -13.35 16.60 14.98
N GLN A 84 -12.44 15.97 14.24
CA GLN A 84 -12.30 16.15 12.79
C GLN A 84 -13.37 15.42 11.98
N ILE A 85 -13.81 14.24 12.41
CA ILE A 85 -14.84 13.47 11.70
C ILE A 85 -16.22 14.09 11.90
N ALA A 86 -16.54 14.54 13.12
CA ALA A 86 -17.87 15.04 13.47
C ALA A 86 -18.47 16.10 12.51
N PRO A 87 -17.74 17.16 12.08
CA PRO A 87 -18.29 18.14 11.14
C PRO A 87 -18.43 17.59 9.71
N LEU A 88 -17.75 16.50 9.35
CA LEU A 88 -17.76 15.92 8.00
C LEU A 88 -18.92 14.94 7.79
N THR A 89 -19.63 14.58 8.85
CA THR A 89 -20.60 13.48 8.84
C THR A 89 -22.00 13.91 9.34
N THR A 90 -22.21 15.22 9.56
CA THR A 90 -23.49 15.96 9.72
C THR A 90 -24.68 15.18 10.27
N ASP A 91 -24.66 14.82 11.55
CA ASP A 91 -25.74 14.03 12.17
C ASP A 91 -26.26 14.59 13.52
N GLY A 92 -25.66 15.66 14.05
CA GLY A 92 -26.05 16.26 15.34
C GLY A 92 -25.93 15.33 16.56
N ARG A 93 -25.41 14.11 16.39
CA ARG A 93 -25.20 13.12 17.45
C ARG A 93 -24.07 13.55 18.39
N THR A 94 -24.22 13.21 19.66
CA THR A 94 -23.16 13.39 20.65
C THR A 94 -21.93 12.57 20.24
N VAL A 95 -20.80 13.26 20.12
CA VAL A 95 -19.51 12.65 19.77
C VAL A 95 -18.95 11.92 21.01
N PRO A 96 -18.43 10.69 20.87
CA PRO A 96 -17.74 9.98 21.95
C PRO A 96 -16.55 10.78 22.52
N SER A 97 -16.15 10.48 23.75
CA SER A 97 -15.08 11.21 24.44
C SER A 97 -14.16 10.27 25.22
N THR A 98 -12.86 10.58 25.27
CA THR A 98 -11.88 9.82 26.07
C THR A 98 -11.94 10.09 27.59
N ALA A 99 -12.85 10.96 28.06
CA ALA A 99 -12.89 11.41 29.46
C ALA A 99 -12.92 10.26 30.48
N ALA A 100 -13.72 9.22 30.23
CA ALA A 100 -13.80 8.05 31.10
C ALA A 100 -12.47 7.27 31.18
N ALA A 101 -11.81 7.05 30.02
CA ALA A 101 -10.52 6.38 29.96
C ALA A 101 -9.41 7.20 30.65
N ARG A 102 -9.44 8.53 30.52
CA ARG A 102 -8.52 9.43 31.23
C ARG A 102 -8.72 9.34 32.74
N GLY A 103 -9.98 9.38 33.20
CA GLY A 103 -10.31 9.21 34.62
C GLY A 103 -9.85 7.87 35.19
N ALA A 104 -9.88 6.80 34.39
CA ALA A 104 -9.47 5.46 34.81
C ALA A 104 -7.94 5.24 34.83
N THR A 105 -7.13 6.17 34.32
CA THR A 105 -5.67 6.00 34.23
C THR A 105 -5.00 5.84 35.60
N GLY A 106 -5.56 6.43 36.65
CA GLY A 106 -5.09 6.29 38.04
C GLY A 106 -5.69 5.10 38.80
N SER A 107 -6.69 4.43 38.24
CA SER A 107 -7.52 3.43 38.92
C SER A 107 -7.01 1.99 38.74
N GLY A 108 -5.85 1.81 38.10
CA GLY A 108 -5.27 0.51 37.76
C GLY A 108 -5.60 0.03 36.35
N ARG A 109 -4.97 -1.08 35.93
CA ARG A 109 -5.01 -1.58 34.54
C ARG A 109 -6.40 -2.03 34.11
N GLU A 110 -7.10 -2.80 34.93
CA GLU A 110 -8.38 -3.42 34.54
C GLU A 110 -9.53 -2.40 34.35
N PRO A 111 -9.71 -1.39 35.22
CA PRO A 111 -10.66 -0.31 34.95
C PRO A 111 -10.33 0.50 33.69
N LEU A 112 -9.05 0.75 33.43
CA LEU A 112 -8.62 1.44 32.22
C LEU A 112 -8.93 0.64 30.95
N LEU A 113 -8.63 -0.67 30.94
CA LEU A 113 -8.93 -1.52 29.78
C LEU A 113 -10.43 -1.63 29.51
N ARG A 114 -11.27 -1.67 30.57
CA ARG A 114 -12.73 -1.60 30.44
C ARG A 114 -13.20 -0.28 29.85
N ALA A 115 -12.73 0.86 30.38
CA ALA A 115 -13.09 2.17 29.87
C ALA A 115 -12.66 2.38 28.39
N LEU A 116 -11.54 1.79 27.97
CA LEU A 116 -11.12 1.78 26.57
C LEU A 116 -12.01 0.88 25.71
N ASP A 117 -12.45 -0.28 26.21
CA ASP A 117 -13.38 -1.13 25.44
C ASP A 117 -14.74 -0.46 25.27
N ASP A 118 -15.28 0.14 26.33
CA ASP A 118 -16.52 0.93 26.29
C ASP A 118 -16.41 2.08 25.28
N LEU A 119 -15.32 2.84 25.31
CA LEU A 119 -15.03 3.89 24.32
C LEU A 119 -14.99 3.31 22.89
N ASN A 120 -14.37 2.16 22.68
CA ASN A 120 -14.32 1.52 21.36
C ASN A 120 -15.72 1.12 20.87
N ILE A 121 -16.58 0.62 21.77
CA ILE A 121 -17.97 0.29 21.45
C ILE A 121 -18.74 1.55 21.06
N ASP A 122 -18.58 2.64 21.80
CA ASP A 122 -19.25 3.91 21.52
C ASP A 122 -18.79 4.53 20.20
N VAL A 123 -17.49 4.53 19.93
CA VAL A 123 -16.93 4.98 18.63
C VAL A 123 -17.44 4.12 17.48
N LEU A 124 -17.51 2.80 17.66
CA LEU A 124 -18.04 1.90 16.64
C LEU A 124 -19.52 2.20 16.35
N ARG A 125 -20.35 2.34 17.39
CA ARG A 125 -21.77 2.68 17.24
C ARG A 125 -21.95 4.02 16.57
N TRP A 126 -21.20 5.03 17.01
CA TRP A 126 -21.25 6.38 16.46
C TRP A 126 -20.85 6.40 14.98
N THR A 127 -19.65 5.90 14.64
CA THR A 127 -19.15 5.90 13.25
C THR A 127 -20.07 5.11 12.31
N MET A 128 -20.54 3.93 12.71
CA MET A 128 -21.45 3.11 11.89
C MET A 128 -22.81 3.76 11.67
N ALA A 129 -23.31 4.48 12.67
CA ALA A 129 -24.61 5.14 12.59
C ALA A 129 -24.56 6.46 11.80
N THR A 130 -23.38 7.08 11.71
CA THR A 130 -23.21 8.34 10.98
C THR A 130 -22.86 8.14 9.51
N ASN A 131 -21.88 7.29 9.20
CA ASN A 131 -21.55 6.96 7.81
C ASN A 131 -20.94 5.56 7.75
N HIS A 132 -21.55 4.68 6.96
CA HIS A 132 -21.12 3.28 6.86
C HIS A 132 -19.63 3.14 6.51
N ARG A 133 -19.12 3.90 5.53
CA ARG A 133 -17.72 3.86 5.10
C ARG A 133 -16.77 4.37 6.18
N VAL A 134 -17.17 5.37 6.96
CA VAL A 134 -16.42 5.84 8.13
C VAL A 134 -16.32 4.75 9.19
N GLY A 135 -17.44 4.05 9.48
CA GLY A 135 -17.45 2.91 10.39
C GLY A 135 -16.58 1.74 9.91
N VAL A 136 -16.62 1.42 8.62
CA VAL A 136 -15.74 0.40 8.01
C VAL A 136 -14.28 0.80 8.09
N ALA A 137 -13.95 2.08 7.85
CA ALA A 137 -12.59 2.59 7.94
C ALA A 137 -12.02 2.53 9.36
N TYR A 138 -12.82 2.89 10.37
CA TYR A 138 -12.46 2.72 11.78
C TYR A 138 -12.10 1.27 12.10
N ARG A 139 -12.97 0.32 11.71
CA ARG A 139 -12.73 -1.13 11.94
C ARG A 139 -11.50 -1.63 11.19
N LEU A 140 -11.30 -1.17 9.96
CA LEU A 140 -10.12 -1.49 9.15
C LEU A 140 -8.85 -1.05 9.87
N GLY A 141 -8.77 0.23 10.28
CA GLY A 141 -7.61 0.78 11.00
C GLY A 141 -7.28 -0.01 12.27
N ARG A 142 -8.29 -0.27 13.11
CA ARG A 142 -8.14 -1.05 14.35
C ARG A 142 -7.66 -2.47 14.09
N SER A 143 -8.34 -3.19 13.20
CA SER A 143 -8.03 -4.59 12.91
C SER A 143 -6.67 -4.76 12.23
N LEU A 144 -6.29 -3.82 11.36
CA LEU A 144 -4.97 -3.80 10.75
C LEU A 144 -3.89 -3.58 11.81
N ALA A 145 -4.07 -2.58 12.68
CA ALA A 145 -3.16 -2.28 13.78
C ALA A 145 -2.95 -3.50 14.70
N ASP A 146 -4.04 -4.20 15.07
CA ASP A 146 -4.00 -5.44 15.86
C ASP A 146 -3.24 -6.57 15.14
N THR A 147 -3.39 -6.67 13.82
CA THR A 147 -2.72 -7.70 13.01
C THR A 147 -1.21 -7.51 13.05
N VAL A 148 -0.75 -6.26 12.95
CA VAL A 148 0.66 -5.91 12.81
C VAL A 148 1.40 -5.66 14.11
N ARG A 149 0.74 -5.91 15.25
CA ARG A 149 1.37 -5.70 16.56
C ARG A 149 2.65 -6.51 16.68
N ARG A 150 3.62 -5.96 17.42
CA ARG A 150 4.71 -6.78 17.94
C ARG A 150 4.14 -7.80 18.92
N GLY A 151 4.66 -9.01 18.89
CA GLY A 151 4.25 -10.07 19.78
C GLY A 151 4.99 -11.35 19.47
N ASP A 152 4.77 -12.35 20.31
CA ASP A 152 5.48 -13.62 20.21
C ASP A 152 5.16 -14.32 18.89
N ALA A 153 6.15 -15.03 18.38
CA ALA A 153 6.07 -15.88 17.20
C ALA A 153 4.82 -16.78 17.22
N ASP A 154 4.45 -17.28 18.39
CA ASP A 154 3.34 -18.22 18.58
C ASP A 154 1.97 -17.58 18.34
N GLN A 155 1.84 -16.27 18.50
CA GLN A 155 0.59 -15.54 18.27
C GLN A 155 0.43 -15.10 16.81
N LEU A 156 1.50 -15.15 16.00
CA LEU A 156 1.51 -14.65 14.63
C LEU A 156 0.48 -15.37 13.75
N ALA A 157 0.41 -16.70 13.86
CA ALA A 157 -0.56 -17.50 13.11
C ALA A 157 -2.00 -17.15 13.49
N ALA A 158 -2.28 -17.00 14.79
CA ALA A 158 -3.61 -16.66 15.29
C ALA A 158 -4.06 -15.26 14.82
N ARG A 159 -3.15 -14.27 14.76
CA ARG A 159 -3.45 -12.92 14.27
C ARG A 159 -3.84 -12.90 12.80
N PHE A 160 -3.22 -13.74 11.98
CA PHE A 160 -3.54 -13.87 10.56
C PHE A 160 -4.68 -14.84 10.25
N GLY A 161 -5.09 -15.70 11.19
CA GLY A 161 -6.07 -16.78 11.05
C GLY A 161 -7.47 -16.34 10.59
N GLY A 162 -7.60 -16.02 9.30
CA GLY A 162 -8.83 -15.53 8.65
C GLY A 162 -9.04 -14.02 8.72
N ARG A 163 -8.45 -13.31 9.68
CA ARG A 163 -8.59 -11.84 9.83
C ARG A 163 -8.17 -11.08 8.56
N HIS A 164 -7.11 -11.53 7.90
CA HIS A 164 -6.60 -10.91 6.67
C HIS A 164 -7.63 -10.90 5.52
N LEU A 165 -8.52 -11.90 5.47
CA LEU A 165 -9.60 -11.94 4.47
C LEU A 165 -10.63 -10.85 4.73
N GLN A 166 -11.00 -10.63 6.00
CA GLN A 166 -11.94 -9.59 6.38
C GLN A 166 -11.35 -8.19 6.14
N ILE A 167 -10.08 -7.97 6.50
CA ILE A 167 -9.35 -6.75 6.18
C ILE A 167 -9.33 -6.53 4.66
N SER A 168 -9.10 -7.58 3.87
CA SER A 168 -9.10 -7.49 2.41
C SER A 168 -10.45 -7.10 1.83
N ARG A 169 -11.57 -7.51 2.46
CA ARG A 169 -12.92 -7.11 2.06
C ARG A 169 -13.18 -5.63 2.35
N TRP A 170 -12.83 -5.16 3.55
CA TRP A 170 -12.97 -3.74 3.89
C TRP A 170 -12.11 -2.83 3.01
N LEU A 171 -10.90 -3.27 2.64
CA LEU A 171 -10.05 -2.54 1.70
C LEU A 171 -10.69 -2.43 0.31
N ASP A 172 -11.34 -3.49 -0.17
CA ASP A 172 -12.04 -3.49 -1.45
C ASP A 172 -13.27 -2.55 -1.42
N GLU A 173 -14.04 -2.60 -0.33
CA GLU A 173 -15.20 -1.74 -0.10
C GLU A 173 -14.83 -0.25 -0.07
N LEU A 174 -13.70 0.09 0.55
CA LEU A 174 -13.20 1.46 0.65
C LEU A 174 -12.32 1.89 -0.54
N ALA A 175 -12.07 1.02 -1.52
CA ALA A 175 -11.10 1.27 -2.58
C ALA A 175 -11.38 2.54 -3.40
N SER A 176 -12.66 2.89 -3.57
CA SER A 176 -13.09 4.08 -4.33
C SER A 176 -12.85 5.41 -3.61
N VAL A 177 -12.76 5.40 -2.28
CA VAL A 177 -12.61 6.61 -1.45
C VAL A 177 -11.19 6.79 -0.91
N LEU A 178 -10.47 5.68 -0.70
CA LEU A 178 -9.07 5.67 -0.28
C LEU A 178 -8.14 6.34 -1.34
N PRO A 179 -6.91 6.72 -0.95
CA PRO A 179 -5.92 7.19 -1.90
C PRO A 179 -5.73 6.21 -3.07
N PRO A 180 -5.52 6.69 -4.30
CA PRO A 180 -5.36 5.82 -5.47
C PRO A 180 -4.32 4.71 -5.25
N TYR A 181 -4.59 3.51 -5.76
CA TYR A 181 -3.76 2.31 -5.63
C TYR A 181 -3.58 1.74 -4.21
N SER A 182 -3.81 2.52 -3.15
CA SER A 182 -3.52 2.12 -1.76
C SER A 182 -4.20 0.81 -1.36
N ALA A 183 -5.51 0.69 -1.59
CA ALA A 183 -6.29 -0.50 -1.26
C ALA A 183 -5.78 -1.76 -1.99
N ALA A 184 -5.57 -1.67 -3.30
CA ALA A 184 -5.11 -2.81 -4.11
C ALA A 184 -3.71 -3.28 -3.70
N VAL A 185 -2.81 -2.32 -3.47
CA VAL A 185 -1.42 -2.57 -3.10
C VAL A 185 -1.33 -3.20 -1.70
N VAL A 186 -2.06 -2.66 -0.72
CA VAL A 186 -2.07 -3.20 0.65
C VAL A 186 -2.76 -4.56 0.70
N ARG A 187 -3.85 -4.78 -0.04
CA ARG A 187 -4.48 -6.11 -0.14
C ARG A 187 -3.51 -7.16 -0.67
N ARG A 188 -2.76 -6.84 -1.72
CA ARG A 188 -1.78 -7.76 -2.31
C ARG A 188 -0.62 -8.03 -1.35
N SER A 189 -0.11 -7.00 -0.69
CA SER A 189 0.93 -7.13 0.35
C SER A 189 0.44 -7.97 1.53
N LEU A 190 -0.76 -7.71 2.04
CA LEU A 190 -1.40 -8.46 3.12
C LEU A 190 -1.56 -9.94 2.78
N ALA A 191 -1.96 -10.26 1.54
CA ALA A 191 -2.03 -11.65 1.06
C ALA A 191 -0.64 -12.31 1.01
N ALA A 192 0.39 -11.58 0.57
CA ALA A 192 1.76 -12.09 0.56
C ALA A 192 2.28 -12.38 1.97
N TRP A 193 1.96 -11.52 2.94
CA TRP A 193 2.25 -11.72 4.35
C TRP A 193 1.48 -12.89 4.95
N ALA A 194 0.18 -13.00 4.69
CA ALA A 194 -0.63 -14.13 5.15
C ALA A 194 -0.09 -15.47 4.62
N ALA A 195 0.31 -15.52 3.35
CA ALA A 195 0.92 -16.69 2.74
C ALA A 195 2.30 -17.02 3.36
N ALA A 196 3.13 -16.01 3.65
CA ALA A 196 4.42 -16.20 4.32
C ALA A 196 4.24 -16.72 5.75
N VAL A 197 3.30 -16.16 6.52
CA VAL A 197 2.95 -16.64 7.85
C VAL A 197 2.46 -18.08 7.81
N GLY A 198 1.55 -18.41 6.88
CA GLY A 198 1.05 -19.78 6.71
C GLY A 198 2.17 -20.78 6.41
N ARG A 199 3.11 -20.44 5.51
CA ARG A 199 4.29 -21.27 5.22
C ARG A 199 5.23 -21.41 6.41
N ALA A 200 5.46 -20.33 7.15
CA ALA A 200 6.28 -20.37 8.37
C ALA A 200 5.66 -21.25 9.46
N THR A 201 4.32 -21.22 9.61
CA THR A 201 3.60 -22.05 10.59
C THR A 201 3.70 -23.54 10.30
N VAL A 202 3.71 -23.95 9.02
CA VAL A 202 3.92 -25.36 8.63
C VAL A 202 5.40 -25.76 8.57
N GLY A 203 6.32 -24.85 8.91
CA GLY A 203 7.75 -25.14 8.97
C GLY A 203 8.44 -25.19 7.60
N ASP A 204 7.96 -24.46 6.59
CA ASP A 204 8.60 -24.43 5.26
C ASP A 204 10.06 -23.93 5.36
N PRO A 205 11.06 -24.76 5.00
CA PRO A 205 12.46 -24.37 5.05
C PRO A 205 12.83 -23.24 4.06
N GLY A 206 12.01 -22.99 3.04
CA GLY A 206 12.18 -21.92 2.07
C GLY A 206 11.79 -20.53 2.60
N GLU A 207 10.96 -20.46 3.65
CA GLU A 207 10.40 -19.20 4.15
C GLU A 207 11.18 -18.67 5.38
N ALA A 208 10.93 -17.41 5.75
CA ALA A 208 11.38 -16.85 7.03
C ALA A 208 10.67 -17.54 8.20
N GLY A 209 11.36 -17.71 9.33
CA GLY A 209 10.73 -18.25 10.53
C GLY A 209 9.72 -17.27 11.15
N PRO A 210 8.81 -17.74 12.03
CA PRO A 210 7.83 -16.89 12.68
C PRO A 210 8.44 -15.70 13.46
N ALA A 211 9.62 -15.89 14.06
CA ALA A 211 10.32 -14.83 14.80
C ALA A 211 10.90 -13.75 13.88
N GLU A 212 11.42 -14.10 12.70
CA GLU A 212 11.87 -13.13 11.68
C GLU A 212 10.68 -12.32 11.15
N LEU A 213 9.56 -12.99 10.86
CA LEU A 213 8.34 -12.34 10.37
C LEU A 213 7.76 -11.40 11.44
N ALA A 214 7.64 -11.85 12.69
CA ALA A 214 7.10 -11.04 13.79
C ALA A 214 7.90 -9.76 14.06
N ARG A 215 9.25 -9.81 13.92
CA ARG A 215 10.11 -8.63 14.09
C ARG A 215 9.82 -7.53 13.08
N GLU A 216 9.58 -7.92 11.83
CA GLU A 216 9.47 -7.00 10.71
C GLU A 216 8.01 -6.60 10.41
N LEU A 217 7.05 -7.31 11.01
CA LEU A 217 5.62 -7.08 10.81
C LEU A 217 5.17 -5.68 11.27
N ARG A 218 5.75 -5.13 12.34
CA ARG A 218 5.39 -3.76 12.76
C ARG A 218 5.85 -2.72 11.74
N ASN A 219 7.06 -2.87 11.22
CA ASN A 219 7.60 -2.00 10.16
C ASN A 219 6.72 -2.09 8.90
N GLN A 220 6.21 -3.29 8.59
CA GLN A 220 5.23 -3.46 7.52
C GLN A 220 3.92 -2.72 7.81
N GLY A 221 3.43 -2.80 9.04
CA GLY A 221 2.21 -2.11 9.47
C GLY A 221 2.28 -0.61 9.29
N ASP A 222 3.40 0.01 9.67
CA ASP A 222 3.61 1.45 9.52
C ASP A 222 3.56 1.85 8.03
N LEU A 223 4.19 1.06 7.13
CA LEU A 223 4.08 1.28 5.68
C LEU A 223 2.63 1.15 5.15
N TRP A 224 1.88 0.17 5.63
CA TRP A 224 0.47 0.02 5.24
C TRP A 224 -0.37 1.21 5.70
N GLN A 225 -0.14 1.70 6.92
CA GLN A 225 -0.83 2.88 7.45
C GLN A 225 -0.51 4.13 6.62
N ASP A 226 0.76 4.37 6.29
CA ASP A 226 1.18 5.52 5.49
C ASP A 226 0.55 5.49 4.09
N VAL A 227 0.49 4.31 3.46
CA VAL A 227 -0.13 4.14 2.14
C VAL A 227 -1.64 4.36 2.19
N LEU A 228 -2.34 3.78 3.17
CA LEU A 228 -3.80 3.90 3.28
C LEU A 228 -4.24 5.30 3.68
N THR A 229 -3.41 6.04 4.41
CA THR A 229 -3.73 7.40 4.85
C THR A 229 -3.15 8.49 3.95
N GLY A 230 -2.45 8.11 2.87
CA GLY A 230 -1.89 9.04 1.89
C GLY A 230 -0.60 9.74 2.33
N GLY A 231 0.01 9.31 3.44
CA GLY A 231 1.35 9.76 3.85
C GLY A 231 2.46 9.25 2.92
N LEU A 232 2.21 8.13 2.23
CA LEU A 232 3.09 7.57 1.22
C LEU A 232 2.30 7.17 -0.02
N HIS A 233 2.51 7.85 -1.15
CA HIS A 233 1.87 7.46 -2.39
C HIS A 233 2.67 6.31 -3.05
N PRO A 234 2.09 5.12 -3.32
CA PRO A 234 2.85 3.95 -3.77
C PRO A 234 3.63 4.14 -5.07
N ARG A 235 3.18 5.04 -5.96
CA ARG A 235 3.92 5.39 -7.20
C ARG A 235 5.28 6.03 -6.93
N ASP A 236 5.42 6.74 -5.81
CA ASP A 236 6.64 7.49 -5.49
C ASP A 236 7.79 6.55 -5.10
N LEU A 237 7.48 5.26 -4.89
CA LEU A 237 8.46 4.21 -4.62
C LEU A 237 9.02 3.55 -5.90
N LEU A 238 8.45 3.86 -7.07
CA LEU A 238 8.87 3.29 -8.35
C LEU A 238 10.04 4.08 -8.93
N ASP A 239 11.11 3.39 -9.29
CA ASP A 239 12.25 3.95 -10.01
C ASP A 239 12.20 3.63 -11.51
N GLU A 240 13.17 4.14 -12.27
CA GLU A 240 13.29 3.92 -13.72
C GLU A 240 13.32 2.43 -14.09
N GLU A 241 13.97 1.60 -13.26
CA GLU A 241 14.03 0.16 -13.46
C GLU A 241 12.63 -0.47 -13.33
N ASN A 242 11.81 -0.04 -12.36
CA ASN A 242 10.43 -0.50 -12.26
C ASN A 242 9.61 -0.13 -13.49
N TRP A 243 9.77 1.10 -14.00
CA TRP A 243 9.07 1.53 -15.22
C TRP A 243 9.47 0.72 -16.45
N ALA A 244 10.75 0.37 -16.57
CA ALA A 244 11.23 -0.53 -17.62
C ALA A 244 10.63 -1.94 -17.50
N VAL A 245 10.52 -2.48 -16.28
CA VAL A 245 9.87 -3.77 -16.02
C VAL A 245 8.38 -3.73 -16.37
N ILE A 246 7.67 -2.67 -15.98
CA ILE A 246 6.25 -2.47 -16.32
C ILE A 246 6.07 -2.47 -17.84
N ALA A 247 6.86 -1.66 -18.56
CA ALA A 247 6.80 -1.58 -20.02
C ALA A 247 7.06 -2.95 -20.67
N ARG A 248 8.11 -3.66 -20.21
CA ARG A 248 8.45 -5.00 -20.71
C ARG A 248 7.32 -6.01 -20.45
N ASN A 249 6.77 -6.05 -19.24
CA ASN A 249 5.76 -7.02 -18.86
C ASN A 249 4.43 -6.79 -19.57
N VAL A 250 4.01 -5.53 -19.73
CA VAL A 250 2.83 -5.16 -20.52
C VAL A 250 3.01 -5.61 -21.98
N VAL A 251 4.18 -5.39 -22.58
CA VAL A 251 4.48 -5.80 -23.97
C VAL A 251 4.54 -7.33 -24.13
N ILE A 252 5.14 -8.06 -23.17
CA ILE A 252 5.26 -9.53 -23.23
C ILE A 252 3.91 -10.21 -23.02
N ARG A 253 3.09 -9.71 -22.09
CA ARG A 253 1.82 -10.33 -21.73
C ARG A 253 0.80 -10.22 -22.85
N ASP A 254 0.96 -9.23 -23.72
CA ASP A 254 0.04 -8.99 -24.83
C ASP A 254 0.69 -9.03 -26.22
N ARG A 255 1.57 -10.01 -26.43
CA ARG A 255 2.22 -10.27 -27.74
C ARG A 255 1.22 -10.38 -28.90
N LYS A 256 -0.02 -10.84 -28.66
CA LYS A 256 -1.04 -10.99 -29.69
C LYS A 256 -1.71 -9.67 -30.04
N LEU A 257 -2.14 -8.85 -29.07
CA LEU A 257 -2.72 -7.54 -29.36
C LEU A 257 -1.66 -6.53 -29.78
N VAL A 258 -0.42 -6.60 -29.27
CA VAL A 258 0.70 -5.79 -29.77
C VAL A 258 1.10 -6.21 -31.18
N ALA A 259 1.14 -7.51 -31.52
CA ALA A 259 1.40 -7.93 -32.90
C ALA A 259 0.24 -7.60 -33.86
N GLN A 260 -1.00 -7.63 -33.38
CA GLN A 260 -2.18 -7.29 -34.17
C GLN A 260 -2.35 -5.78 -34.32
N ALA A 261 -2.01 -4.98 -33.30
CA ALA A 261 -1.90 -3.53 -33.37
C ALA A 261 -0.69 -3.11 -34.20
N ALA A 262 0.46 -3.80 -34.09
CA ALA A 262 1.60 -3.54 -34.97
C ALA A 262 1.24 -3.83 -36.44
N ARG A 263 0.57 -4.95 -36.71
CA ARG A 263 0.09 -5.32 -38.05
C ARG A 263 -1.09 -4.47 -38.52
N GLY A 264 -1.90 -3.90 -37.62
CA GLY A 264 -3.07 -3.08 -37.93
C GLY A 264 -2.79 -1.58 -38.01
N ILE A 265 -1.76 -1.07 -37.32
CA ILE A 265 -1.37 0.34 -37.25
C ILE A 265 -0.15 0.60 -38.12
N PHE A 266 0.88 -0.25 -38.05
CA PHE A 266 2.07 -0.04 -38.89
C PHE A 266 1.81 -0.48 -40.33
N TRP A 267 1.10 -1.57 -40.61
CA TRP A 267 0.89 -1.99 -42.01
C TRP A 267 0.20 -0.92 -42.89
N PRO A 268 -0.91 -0.26 -42.48
CA PRO A 268 -1.53 0.77 -43.30
C PRO A 268 -0.76 2.09 -43.33
N VAL A 269 0.29 2.27 -42.51
CA VAL A 269 1.20 3.45 -42.56
C VAL A 269 2.47 3.14 -43.35
N LEU A 270 3.09 1.98 -43.09
CA LEU A 270 4.31 1.51 -43.75
C LEU A 270 4.03 1.11 -45.20
N ALA A 271 2.89 0.47 -45.51
CA ALA A 271 2.57 0.06 -46.87
C ALA A 271 2.44 1.24 -47.84
N PRO A 272 1.65 2.31 -47.57
CA PRO A 272 1.63 3.46 -48.47
C PRO A 272 2.95 4.23 -48.47
N LEU A 273 3.68 4.29 -47.35
CA LEU A 273 5.02 4.90 -47.32
C LEU A 273 5.99 4.13 -48.23
N LEU A 274 5.96 2.79 -48.20
CA LEU A 274 6.77 1.92 -49.04
C LEU A 274 6.33 2.03 -50.50
N VAL A 275 5.03 2.12 -50.79
CA VAL A 275 4.49 2.33 -52.15
C VAL A 275 4.92 3.69 -52.69
N VAL A 276 4.86 4.76 -51.89
CA VAL A 276 5.36 6.08 -52.27
C VAL A 276 6.87 6.05 -52.50
N LEU A 277 7.63 5.38 -51.62
CA LEU A 277 9.07 5.20 -51.80
C LEU A 277 9.40 4.46 -53.10
N LEU A 278 8.70 3.35 -53.38
CA LEU A 278 8.86 2.58 -54.61
C LEU A 278 8.43 3.35 -55.85
N ALA A 279 7.36 4.15 -55.76
CA ALA A 279 6.93 5.03 -56.84
C ALA A 279 7.97 6.13 -57.10
N VAL A 280 8.55 6.74 -56.07
CA VAL A 280 9.64 7.73 -56.19
C VAL A 280 10.87 7.08 -56.81
N VAL A 281 11.26 5.88 -56.38
CA VAL A 281 12.40 5.14 -56.95
C VAL A 281 12.13 4.74 -58.40
N GLY A 282 10.93 4.26 -58.72
CA GLY A 282 10.52 3.87 -60.07
C GLY A 282 10.44 5.07 -61.03
N VAL A 283 9.87 6.20 -60.58
CA VAL A 283 9.86 7.46 -61.34
C VAL A 283 11.27 8.01 -61.50
N SER A 284 12.14 7.90 -60.48
CA SER A 284 13.54 8.31 -60.57
C SER A 284 14.33 7.44 -61.57
N ALA A 285 14.07 6.13 -61.58
CA ALA A 285 14.67 5.20 -62.53
C ALA A 285 14.15 5.42 -63.97
N ALA A 286 12.87 5.73 -64.16
CA ALA A 286 12.30 6.06 -65.46
C ALA A 286 12.72 7.45 -65.96
N ALA A 287 12.87 8.43 -65.06
CA ALA A 287 13.34 9.79 -65.35
C ALA A 287 14.85 9.87 -65.64
N ALA A 288 15.61 8.81 -65.37
CA ALA A 288 16.99 8.66 -65.86
C ALA A 288 17.08 8.63 -67.41
N ALA A 289 15.94 8.47 -68.10
CA ALA A 289 15.82 8.59 -69.55
C ALA A 289 15.34 9.98 -70.05
N GLY A 290 15.25 11.01 -69.18
CA GLY A 290 14.67 12.32 -69.53
C GLY A 290 15.36 13.56 -68.92
N SER A 291 15.08 14.72 -69.52
CA SER A 291 15.78 15.99 -69.27
C SER A 291 15.66 16.52 -67.82
N PRO A 292 16.66 17.29 -67.33
CA PRO A 292 16.81 17.63 -65.90
C PRO A 292 15.75 18.57 -65.30
N THR A 293 15.02 19.33 -66.11
CA THR A 293 14.10 20.38 -65.63
C THR A 293 12.74 19.86 -65.15
N THR A 294 12.31 18.68 -65.61
CA THR A 294 11.07 18.03 -65.14
C THR A 294 11.21 17.34 -63.78
N ARG A 295 12.46 17.11 -63.30
CA ARG A 295 12.74 16.37 -62.05
C ARG A 295 12.44 17.17 -60.78
N ALA A 296 12.56 18.50 -60.83
CA ALA A 296 12.44 19.34 -59.64
C ALA A 296 10.98 19.68 -59.29
N ALA A 297 10.09 19.78 -60.30
CA ALA A 297 8.70 20.22 -60.09
C ALA A 297 7.79 19.12 -59.50
N VAL A 298 8.04 17.85 -59.83
CA VAL A 298 7.22 16.72 -59.36
C VAL A 298 7.58 16.29 -57.93
N ALA A 299 8.83 16.48 -57.50
CA ALA A 299 9.31 16.07 -56.18
C ALA A 299 8.81 16.98 -55.04
N LEU A 300 8.54 18.26 -55.30
CA LEU A 300 8.28 19.25 -54.26
C LEU A 300 6.80 19.46 -53.92
N VAL A 301 5.87 19.23 -54.85
CA VAL A 301 4.44 19.54 -54.64
C VAL A 301 3.63 18.36 -54.09
N GLY A 302 4.07 17.11 -54.33
CA GLY A 302 3.34 15.91 -53.89
C GLY A 302 3.65 15.43 -52.46
N LEU A 303 4.84 15.73 -51.92
CA LEU A 303 5.32 15.12 -50.68
C LEU A 303 4.92 15.85 -49.38
N GLY A 304 4.63 17.16 -49.43
CA GLY A 304 4.36 17.96 -48.22
C GLY A 304 2.91 17.92 -47.71
N ALA A 305 1.93 17.90 -48.62
CA ALA A 305 0.52 17.99 -48.26
C ALA A 305 -0.12 16.64 -47.89
N GLY A 306 0.36 15.54 -48.49
CA GLY A 306 -0.18 14.20 -48.22
C GLY A 306 0.25 13.62 -46.86
N LEU A 307 1.52 13.81 -46.47
CA LEU A 307 2.05 13.25 -45.22
C LEU A 307 1.44 13.89 -43.97
N THR A 308 1.14 15.19 -44.01
CA THR A 308 0.59 15.93 -42.88
C THR A 308 -0.90 15.62 -42.65
N ALA A 309 -1.68 15.42 -43.72
CA ALA A 309 -3.08 15.02 -43.62
C ALA A 309 -3.25 13.57 -43.12
N ILE A 310 -2.40 12.65 -43.58
CA ILE A 310 -2.39 11.25 -43.13
C ILE A 310 -1.95 11.15 -41.67
N TRP A 311 -0.94 11.92 -41.25
CA TRP A 311 -0.49 11.95 -39.85
C TRP A 311 -1.60 12.42 -38.90
N ARG A 312 -2.32 13.50 -39.26
CA ARG A 312 -3.37 14.09 -38.42
C ARG A 312 -4.65 13.26 -38.33
N SER A 313 -4.93 12.45 -39.35
CA SER A 313 -6.11 11.57 -39.38
C SER A 313 -5.91 10.27 -38.59
N ILE A 314 -4.67 9.79 -38.45
CA ILE A 314 -4.37 8.48 -37.83
C ILE A 314 -3.96 8.62 -36.36
N SER A 315 -3.29 9.71 -35.97
CA SER A 315 -2.66 9.83 -34.64
C SER A 315 -3.63 9.97 -33.46
N THR A 316 -4.84 10.51 -33.65
CA THR A 316 -5.66 11.01 -32.53
C THR A 316 -6.71 10.01 -32.00
N PRO A 317 -7.42 9.24 -32.85
CA PRO A 317 -8.43 8.28 -32.37
C PRO A 317 -7.88 6.88 -32.04
N THR A 318 -6.79 6.44 -32.67
CA THR A 318 -6.30 5.06 -32.53
C THR A 318 -5.38 4.87 -31.32
N LEU A 319 -4.61 5.89 -30.96
CA LEU A 319 -3.74 5.87 -29.77
C LEU A 319 -4.54 5.95 -28.47
N THR A 320 -5.69 6.62 -28.46
CA THR A 320 -6.57 6.74 -27.29
C THR A 320 -7.34 5.44 -27.01
N VAL A 321 -7.79 4.74 -28.05
CA VAL A 321 -8.45 3.43 -27.91
C VAL A 321 -7.46 2.34 -27.48
N ALA A 322 -6.23 2.34 -28.01
CA ALA A 322 -5.18 1.42 -27.57
C ALA A 322 -4.72 1.68 -26.12
N ALA A 323 -4.70 2.95 -25.69
CA ALA A 323 -4.39 3.33 -24.31
C ALA A 323 -5.47 2.85 -23.32
N GLU A 324 -6.75 2.95 -23.69
CA GLU A 324 -7.86 2.56 -22.82
C GLU A 324 -7.98 1.03 -22.67
N VAL A 325 -7.68 0.26 -23.73
CA VAL A 325 -7.65 -1.22 -23.67
C VAL A 325 -6.47 -1.75 -22.84
N ASN A 326 -5.32 -1.05 -22.86
CA ASN A 326 -4.13 -1.46 -22.10
C ASN A 326 -4.14 -0.97 -20.64
N ARG A 327 -5.03 -0.03 -20.30
CA ARG A 327 -5.15 0.56 -18.96
C ARG A 327 -5.30 -0.47 -17.82
N PRO A 328 -6.20 -1.48 -17.89
CA PRO A 328 -6.32 -2.46 -16.82
C PRO A 328 -5.07 -3.33 -16.64
N LEU A 329 -4.36 -3.65 -17.74
CA LEU A 329 -3.10 -4.40 -17.69
C LEU A 329 -2.00 -3.56 -17.04
N LEU A 330 -1.87 -2.31 -17.48
CA LEU A 330 -0.93 -1.35 -16.89
C LEU A 330 -1.19 -1.16 -15.39
N ASP A 331 -2.45 -0.94 -15.01
CA ASP A 331 -2.84 -0.79 -13.61
C ASP A 331 -2.54 -2.05 -12.79
N SER A 332 -2.74 -3.24 -13.36
CA SER A 332 -2.40 -4.50 -12.68
C SER A 332 -0.90 -4.65 -12.44
N GLU A 333 -0.06 -4.28 -13.42
CA GLU A 333 1.40 -4.38 -13.31
C GLU A 333 1.96 -3.29 -12.40
N LEU A 334 1.38 -2.09 -12.44
CA LEU A 334 1.67 -1.00 -11.49
C LEU A 334 1.46 -1.47 -10.05
N VAL A 335 0.32 -2.10 -9.75
CA VAL A 335 0.04 -2.65 -8.42
C VAL A 335 1.08 -3.71 -8.04
N VAL A 336 1.50 -4.59 -8.96
CA VAL A 336 2.54 -5.61 -8.69
C VAL A 336 3.85 -4.95 -8.27
N GLN A 337 4.33 -3.96 -9.02
CA GLN A 337 5.60 -3.30 -8.73
C GLN A 337 5.53 -2.45 -7.44
N MET A 338 4.42 -1.73 -7.24
CA MET A 338 4.18 -0.98 -6.01
C MET A 338 4.19 -1.88 -4.78
N THR A 339 3.48 -3.02 -4.84
CA THR A 339 3.48 -4.01 -3.75
C THR A 339 4.88 -4.55 -3.49
N ALA A 340 5.66 -4.85 -4.53
CA ALA A 340 7.04 -5.32 -4.34
C ALA A 340 7.91 -4.31 -3.58
N ARG A 341 7.69 -3.00 -3.79
CA ARG A 341 8.40 -1.95 -3.05
C ARG A 341 7.89 -1.77 -1.61
N ILE A 342 6.62 -2.02 -1.37
CA ILE A 342 6.03 -1.98 -0.02
C ILE A 342 6.36 -3.23 0.80
N ASP A 343 6.62 -4.37 0.15
CA ASP A 343 7.02 -5.64 0.78
C ASP A 343 8.52 -5.69 1.17
N ARG A 344 9.23 -4.55 1.22
CA ARG A 344 10.63 -4.49 1.69
C ARG A 344 10.82 -5.11 3.08
N PRO A 345 9.94 -4.89 4.08
CA PRO A 345 9.98 -5.59 5.37
C PRO A 345 9.90 -7.12 5.22
N LEU A 346 9.00 -7.63 4.38
CA LEU A 346 8.90 -9.08 4.13
C LEU A 346 10.18 -9.65 3.49
N ALA A 347 10.75 -8.92 2.54
CA ALA A 347 12.02 -9.28 1.93
C ALA A 347 13.19 -9.24 2.94
N ALA A 348 13.17 -8.32 3.91
CA ALA A 348 14.15 -8.27 4.99
C ALA A 348 14.03 -9.48 5.93
N ALA A 349 12.83 -9.85 6.35
CA ALA A 349 12.59 -11.05 7.16
C ALA A 349 13.10 -12.32 6.45
N ARG A 350 12.82 -12.47 5.15
CA ARG A 350 13.34 -13.57 4.32
C ARG A 350 14.86 -13.60 4.20
N ARG A 351 15.51 -12.44 4.11
CA ARG A 351 16.98 -12.35 4.09
C ARG A 351 17.56 -12.76 5.44
N ALA A 352 16.98 -12.28 6.54
CA ALA A 352 17.40 -12.63 7.89
C ALA A 352 17.28 -14.14 8.15
N GLY A 353 16.16 -14.78 7.76
CA GLY A 353 15.96 -16.22 7.89
C GLY A 353 16.99 -17.03 7.10
N ARG A 354 17.29 -16.62 5.87
CA ARG A 354 18.34 -17.27 5.04
C ARG A 354 19.73 -17.14 5.65
N ALA A 355 20.10 -15.96 6.14
CA ALA A 355 21.39 -15.72 6.78
C ALA A 355 21.54 -16.54 8.08
N GLY A 356 20.46 -16.65 8.87
CA GLY A 356 20.43 -17.47 10.08
C GLY A 356 20.65 -18.96 9.78
N ARG A 357 20.05 -19.48 8.70
CA ARG A 357 20.27 -20.87 8.25
C ARG A 357 21.70 -21.13 7.80
N GLN A 358 22.31 -20.21 7.04
CA GLN A 358 23.70 -20.35 6.58
C GLN A 358 24.72 -20.31 7.73
N ARG A 359 24.42 -19.59 8.81
CA ARG A 359 25.28 -19.47 9.99
C ARG A 359 25.21 -20.65 10.95
N ARG A 360 24.25 -21.57 10.81
CA ARG A 360 24.16 -22.78 11.64
C ARG A 360 24.88 -23.90 10.89
N PRO A 361 26.18 -24.17 11.14
CA PRO A 361 26.84 -25.30 10.51
C PRO A 361 26.17 -26.57 11.07
N ALA A 362 26.13 -27.62 10.26
CA ALA A 362 25.72 -28.94 10.69
C ALA A 362 26.64 -29.38 11.84
N ASP A 363 26.17 -29.25 13.07
CA ASP A 363 26.81 -29.80 14.26
C ASP A 363 26.50 -31.29 14.32
N HIS A 364 27.05 -32.02 13.35
CA HIS A 364 27.06 -33.46 13.28
C HIS A 364 28.40 -33.93 12.72
N GLY A 365 29.30 -34.34 13.62
CA GLY A 365 30.39 -35.25 13.25
C GLY A 365 31.71 -35.07 13.99
N SER A 366 31.82 -35.66 15.18
CA SER A 366 32.88 -36.60 15.57
C SER A 366 34.34 -36.27 15.20
N LYS A 367 35.15 -35.93 16.23
CA LYS A 367 36.40 -36.63 16.62
C LYS A 367 37.10 -35.85 17.75
N TYR A 368 36.69 -36.08 18.99
CA TYR A 368 37.63 -35.97 20.11
C TYR A 368 38.15 -37.38 20.39
N VAL A 369 39.37 -37.62 19.93
CA VAL A 369 40.22 -38.72 20.35
C VAL A 369 40.50 -38.49 21.83
N ALA A 370 39.96 -39.37 22.70
CA ALA A 370 40.43 -39.47 24.07
C ALA A 370 41.78 -40.19 24.05
N GLY A 371 42.83 -39.49 24.45
CA GLY A 371 44.12 -40.07 24.76
C GLY A 371 44.10 -40.71 26.15
N ASP A 372 44.72 -41.89 26.20
CA ASP A 372 45.32 -42.61 27.34
C ASP A 372 44.99 -42.18 28.78
N SER A 373 44.58 -43.16 29.59
CA SER A 373 45.16 -43.35 30.94
C SER A 373 45.02 -44.79 31.41
N ARG A 374 46.18 -45.38 31.74
CA ARG A 374 46.40 -46.57 32.58
C ARG A 374 45.56 -46.53 33.87
N ILE A 375 45.20 -47.70 34.40
CA ILE A 375 45.52 -48.15 35.78
C ILE A 375 45.05 -49.60 35.98
N ASP A 376 46.04 -50.42 36.35
CA ASP A 376 46.13 -51.67 37.14
C ASP A 376 44.92 -52.58 37.41
N LEU A 377 45.16 -53.87 37.16
CA LEU A 377 44.45 -55.04 37.68
C LEU A 377 45.04 -55.46 39.04
N PRO A 378 44.23 -56.05 39.94
CA PRO A 378 44.73 -57.00 40.94
C PRO A 378 45.01 -58.39 40.37
#